data_AF-A0A959WLM7-F1
#
_entry.id   AF-A0A959WLM7-F1
#
_cell.length_a   1.000
_cell.length_b   1.000
_cell.length_c   1.000
_cell.angle_alpha   90.00
_cell.angle_beta   90.00
_cell.angle_gamma   90.00
#
_symmetry.space_group_name_H-M   'P 1'
#
loop_
_entity.id
_entity.type
_entity.pdbx_description
1 polymer ?
#
loop_
_entity_poly.entity_id
_entity_poly.type
_entity_poly.pdbx_seq_one_letter_code
_entity_poly.pdbx_strand_id
1 'polypeptide(L)' 'MPLERAVKSELRDKVSLANKENVDSVIASVTEVRATLAEDDKDYARLTGWLEDLEVVKGGKVVGKFGDTA' A
#
# COMPACT_ATOMS: atom_id res chain seq x y z
N MET A 1 13.55 6.51 -11.18
CA MET A 1 13.21 5.76 -12.42
C MET A 1 11.74 5.40 -12.29
N PRO A 2 10.92 5.61 -13.33
CA PRO A 2 9.49 5.30 -13.23
C PRO A 2 9.28 3.80 -13.09
N LEU A 3 8.38 3.40 -12.20
CA LEU A 3 8.03 2.00 -12.02
C LEU A 3 7.41 1.42 -13.29
N GLU A 4 7.73 0.17 -13.59
CA GLU A 4 7.10 -0.53 -14.70
C GLU A 4 5.59 -0.67 -14.47
N ARG A 5 4.81 -0.46 -15.52
CA ARG A 5 3.34 -0.50 -15.46
C ARG A 5 2.81 -1.83 -14.93
N ALA A 6 3.47 -2.95 -15.27
CA ALA A 6 3.11 -4.28 -14.79
C ALA A 6 3.22 -4.37 -13.26
N VAL A 7 4.36 -3.94 -12.70
CA VAL A 7 4.61 -3.94 -11.24
C VAL A 7 3.62 -3.03 -10.52
N LYS A 8 3.28 -1.85 -11.09
CA LYS A 8 2.26 -0.97 -10.51
C LYS A 8 0.89 -1.65 -10.42
N SER A 9 0.49 -2.36 -11.48
CA SER A 9 -0.80 -3.04 -11.51
C SER A 9 -0.83 -4.17 -10.49
N GLU A 10 0.22 -5.00 -10.46
CA GLU A 10 0.32 -6.12 -9.52
C GLU A 10 0.31 -5.65 -8.07
N LEU A 11 1.10 -4.62 -7.73
CA LEU A 11 1.09 -4.06 -6.38
C LEU A 11 -0.27 -3.47 -6.01
N ARG A 12 -0.92 -2.77 -6.94
CA ARG A 12 -2.27 -2.24 -6.70
C ARG A 12 -3.27 -3.36 -6.38
N ASP A 13 -3.22 -4.45 -7.12
CA ASP A 13 -4.11 -5.60 -6.91
C ASP A 13 -3.83 -6.26 -5.55
N LYS A 14 -2.55 -6.43 -5.19
CA LYS A 14 -2.14 -6.94 -3.87
C LYS A 14 -2.62 -6.05 -2.73
N VAL A 15 -2.44 -4.73 -2.85
CA VAL A 15 -2.92 -3.76 -1.86
C VAL A 15 -4.45 -3.79 -1.73
N SER A 16 -5.17 -3.92 -2.85
CA SER A 16 -6.64 -3.96 -2.85
C SER A 16 -7.20 -5.24 -2.22
N LEU A 17 -6.45 -6.35 -2.27
CA LEU A 17 -6.79 -7.64 -1.68
C LEU A 17 -6.16 -7.87 -0.30
N ALA A 18 -5.46 -6.86 0.24
CA ALA A 18 -4.79 -6.98 1.52
C ALA A 18 -5.80 -7.14 2.67
N ASN A 19 -5.51 -8.07 3.56
CA ASN A 19 -6.29 -8.39 4.75
C ASN A 19 -5.34 -8.77 5.89
N LYS A 20 -5.88 -8.98 7.09
CA LYS A 20 -5.06 -9.24 8.30
C LYS A 20 -4.12 -10.44 8.19
N GLU A 21 -4.41 -11.42 7.33
CA GLU A 21 -3.59 -12.61 7.17
C GLU A 21 -2.38 -12.38 6.27
N ASN A 22 -2.47 -11.44 5.32
CA ASN A 22 -1.42 -11.21 4.32
C ASN A 22 -0.83 -9.79 4.32
N VAL A 23 -1.38 -8.87 5.13
CA VAL A 23 -1.01 -7.44 5.12
C VAL A 23 0.48 -7.21 5.36
N ASP A 24 1.12 -7.98 6.24
CA ASP A 24 2.57 -7.87 6.49
C ASP A 24 3.40 -8.22 5.25
N SER A 25 2.99 -9.23 4.48
CA SER A 25 3.65 -9.62 3.24
C SER A 25 3.46 -8.56 2.13
N VAL A 26 2.27 -7.95 2.07
CA VAL A 26 1.99 -6.86 1.14
C VAL A 26 2.81 -5.61 1.51
N ILE A 27 2.91 -5.27 2.80
CA ILE A 27 3.74 -4.17 3.31
C ILE A 27 5.21 -4.38 2.92
N ALA A 28 5.74 -5.59 3.12
CA ALA A 28 7.12 -5.91 2.74
C ALA A 28 7.34 -5.70 1.23
N SER A 29 6.44 -6.23 0.39
CA SER A 29 6.53 -6.09 -1.07
C SER A 29 6.50 -4.62 -1.53
N VAL A 30 5.60 -3.82 -0.95
CA VAL A 30 5.50 -2.38 -1.28
C VAL A 30 6.74 -1.62 -0.80
N THR A 31 7.27 -1.96 0.37
CA THR A 31 8.46 -1.34 0.95
C THR A 31 9.71 -1.62 0.12
N GLU A 32 9.90 -2.87 -0.31
CA GLU A 32 11.02 -3.28 -1.17
C GLU A 32 11.00 -2.51 -2.49
N VAL A 33 9.83 -2.45 -3.14
CA VAL A 33 9.69 -1.71 -4.39
C VAL A 33 9.91 -0.20 -4.17
N ARG A 34 9.37 0.37 -3.09
CA ARG A 34 9.57 1.78 -2.76
C ARG A 34 11.04 2.12 -2.54
N ALA A 35 11.82 1.22 -1.93
CA ALA A 35 13.24 1.42 -1.68
C ALA A 35 14.08 1.54 -2.96
N THR A 36 13.57 1.08 -4.11
CA THR A 36 14.24 1.22 -5.42
C THR A 36 13.96 2.56 -6.11
N LEU A 37 13.05 3.38 -5.56
CA LEU A 37 12.64 4.65 -6.11
C LEU A 37 13.33 5.82 -5.41
N ALA A 38 13.47 6.93 -6.13
CA ALA A 38 13.90 8.18 -5.53
C ALA A 38 12.74 8.81 -4.73
N GLU A 39 13.05 9.52 -3.65
CA GLU A 39 12.04 10.11 -2.76
C GLU A 39 11.20 11.21 -3.43
N ASP A 40 11.73 11.83 -4.49
CA ASP A 40 11.03 12.82 -5.31
C ASP A 40 10.14 12.19 -6.41
N ASP A 41 10.16 10.86 -6.56
CA ASP A 41 9.34 10.15 -7.52
C ASP A 41 7.87 10.14 -7.08
N LYS A 42 6.95 10.37 -8.03
CA LYS A 42 5.51 10.32 -7.76
C LYS A 42 5.05 8.93 -7.31
N ASP A 43 5.71 7.89 -7.81
CA ASP A 43 5.44 6.52 -7.39
C ASP A 43 5.89 6.29 -5.95
N TYR A 44 7.00 6.89 -5.50
CA TYR A 44 7.44 6.82 -4.10
C TYR A 44 6.35 7.37 -3.16
N ALA A 45 5.84 8.57 -3.44
CA ALA A 45 4.76 9.18 -2.65
C ALA A 45 3.49 8.31 -2.65
N ARG A 46 3.14 7.71 -3.80
CA ARG A 46 1.98 6.82 -3.91
C ARG A 46 2.14 5.54 -3.07
N LEU A 47 3.31 4.89 -3.13
CA LEU A 47 3.59 3.69 -2.36
C LEU A 47 3.60 3.98 -0.85
N THR A 48 4.05 5.17 -0.43
CA THR A 48 3.94 5.62 0.96
C THR A 48 2.48 5.72 1.40
N GLY A 49 1.58 6.31 0.60
CA GLY A 49 0.15 6.33 0.92
C GLY A 49 -0.46 4.93 1.03
N TRP A 50 -0.06 3.99 0.16
CA TRP A 50 -0.49 2.59 0.29
C TRP A 50 -0.01 1.93 1.58
N LEU A 51 1.22 2.22 2.03
CA LEU A 51 1.73 1.69 3.29
C LEU A 51 0.92 2.21 4.49
N GLU A 52 0.51 3.48 4.49
CA GLU A 52 -0.37 4.05 5.52
C GLU A 52 -1.74 3.35 5.54
N ASP A 53 -2.34 3.10 4.37
CA ASP A 53 -3.59 2.35 4.25
C ASP A 53 -3.45 0.89 4.73
N LEU A 54 -2.30 0.25 4.47
CA LEU A 54 -2.03 -1.11 4.92
C LEU A 54 -1.80 -1.20 6.44
N GLU A 55 -1.14 -0.20 7.04
CA GLU A 55 -0.99 -0.12 8.51
C GLU A 55 -2.35 -0.01 9.21
N VAL A 56 -3.31 0.66 8.58
CA VAL A 56 -4.71 0.71 9.03
C VAL A 56 -5.35 -0.69 9.00
N VAL A 57 -5.18 -1.43 7.90
CA VAL A 57 -5.68 -2.82 7.77
C VAL A 57 -5.03 -3.74 8.80
N LYS A 58 -3.72 -3.60 9.03
CA LYS A 58 -2.94 -4.35 10.02
C LYS A 58 -3.38 -4.06 11.44
N GLY A 59 -3.53 -2.78 11.79
CA GLY A 59 -4.04 -2.32 13.08
C GLY A 59 -5.52 -2.63 13.29
N GLY A 60 -6.22 -3.15 12.28
CA GLY A 60 -7.63 -3.48 12.34
C GLY A 60 -8.55 -2.26 12.47
N LYS A 61 -8.04 -1.05 12.19
CA LYS A 61 -8.91 0.12 12.02
C LYS A 61 -9.57 -0.04 10.66
N VAL A 62 -10.87 -0.26 10.65
CA VAL A 62 -11.65 -0.13 9.43
C VAL A 62 -11.68 1.36 9.10
N VAL A 63 -10.82 1.86 8.20
CA VAL A 63 -11.05 3.16 7.54
C VAL A 63 -12.16 2.95 6.51
N GLY A 64 -13.35 2.74 7.05
CA GLY A 64 -14.57 2.80 6.29
C GLY A 64 -14.91 4.27 6.10
N LYS A 65 -15.23 4.64 4.86
CA LYS A 65 -16.02 5.83 4.50
C LYS A 65 -17.42 5.90 5.19
N PHE A 66 -17.65 5.07 6.21
CA PHE A 66 -18.84 4.95 7.05
C PHE A 66 -18.48 4.67 8.53
N GLY A 67 -17.31 5.10 8.99
CA GLY A 67 -16.84 4.86 10.35
C GLY A 67 -17.13 6.00 11.33
N ASP A 68 -18.29 6.65 11.24
CA ASP A 68 -18.86 7.45 12.34
C ASP A 68 -20.34 7.72 12.05
N THR A 69 -21.21 6.85 12.53
CA THR A 69 -22.58 7.23 12.89
C THR A 69 -23.03 6.32 14.03
N ALA A 70 -23.14 6.96 15.20
CA ALA A 70 -23.74 6.52 16.47
C ALA A 70 -22.87 5.65 17.41
#